data_AF-A0A7C2WXF9-F1
#
_entry.id   AF-A0A7C2WXF9-F1
#
_cell.length_a   1.000
_cell.length_b   1.000
_cell.length_c   1.000
_cell.angle_alpha   90.00
_cell.angle_beta   90.00
_cell.angle_gamma   90.00
#
_symmetry.space_group_name_H-M   'P 1'
#
loop_
_entity.id
_entity.type
_entity.pdbx_description
1 polymer ?
#
loop_
_entity_poly.entity_id
_entity_poly.type
_entity_poly.pdbx_seq_one_letter_code
_entity_poly.pdbx_strand_id
1 'polypeptide(L)' 'MTGFSPRSTATVFYVMGGVPATDDLFKRLGKFTSGKSCVYVKNLADIRLGVMEKIIAKSVAYMKKTYKAE' A
#
# COMPACT_ATOMS: atom_id res chain seq x y z
N MET A 1 5.99 -3.14 10.01
CA MET A 1 6.93 -2.22 9.32
C MET A 1 6.43 -2.02 7.89
N THR A 2 6.62 -0.83 7.31
CA THR A 2 6.32 -0.52 5.89
C THR A 2 7.46 0.33 5.33
N GLY A 3 7.48 0.58 4.03
CA GLY A 3 8.47 1.43 3.37
C GLY A 3 8.07 1.74 1.93
N PHE A 4 8.91 2.48 1.23
CA PHE A 4 8.74 2.75 -0.19
C PHE A 4 10.08 2.78 -0.93
N SER A 5 10.03 2.55 -2.23
CA SER A 5 11.17 2.61 -3.12
C SER A 5 10.82 3.52 -4.30
N PRO A 6 11.51 4.66 -4.46
CA PRO A 6 11.42 5.43 -5.70
C PRO A 6 12.09 4.63 -6.82
N ARG A 7 11.39 4.46 -7.94
CA ARG A 7 11.93 3.85 -9.17
C ARG A 7 11.82 4.85 -10.31
N SER A 8 12.54 4.57 -11.39
CA SER A 8 12.60 5.44 -12.58
C SER A 8 11.23 5.79 -13.17
N THR A 9 10.22 4.92 -13.02
CA THR A 9 8.89 5.10 -13.63
C THR A 9 7.73 5.17 -12.64
N ALA A 10 7.98 4.94 -11.35
CA ALA A 10 6.95 4.94 -10.31
C ALA A 10 7.55 4.97 -8.90
N THR A 11 6.80 5.51 -7.93
CA THR A 11 7.05 5.26 -6.50
C THR A 11 6.33 3.98 -6.08
N VAL A 12 7.07 3.05 -5.48
CA VAL A 12 6.54 1.76 -5.04
C VAL A 12 6.38 1.76 -3.54
N PHE A 13 5.16 1.57 -3.04
CA PHE A 13 4.86 1.45 -1.62
C PHE A 13 4.68 -0.02 -1.26
N TYR A 14 5.32 -0.47 -0.18
CA TYR A 14 5.20 -1.84 0.29
C TYR A 14 4.01 -2.00 1.23
N VAL A 15 3.03 -2.77 0.76
CA VAL A 15 1.78 -3.09 1.47
C VAL A 15 1.77 -4.60 1.69
N MET A 16 2.37 -5.02 2.81
CA MET A 16 2.57 -6.43 3.15
C MET A 16 1.26 -7.09 3.62
N GLY A 17 0.96 -8.23 2.99
CA GLY A 17 0.29 -9.42 3.53
C GLY A 17 -1.19 -9.39 3.90
N GLY A 18 -1.80 -8.22 4.15
CA GLY A 18 -3.13 -8.19 4.78
C GLY A 18 -4.25 -7.50 4.02
N VAL A 19 -3.95 -6.78 2.94
CA VAL A 19 -4.94 -5.93 2.26
C VAL A 19 -5.12 -6.46 0.84
N PRO A 20 -6.20 -7.22 0.56
CA PRO A 20 -6.42 -7.74 -0.77
C PRO A 20 -6.71 -6.60 -1.74
N ALA A 21 -6.29 -6.73 -3.00
CA ALA A 21 -6.57 -5.73 -4.03
C ALA A 21 -8.08 -5.51 -4.25
N THR A 22 -8.93 -6.44 -3.79
CA THR A 22 -10.39 -6.34 -3.80
C THR A 22 -10.97 -5.49 -2.65
N ASP A 23 -10.15 -5.09 -1.66
CA ASP A 23 -10.58 -4.20 -0.57
C ASP A 23 -11.08 -2.88 -1.16
N ASP A 24 -12.21 -2.38 -0.64
CA ASP A 24 -12.85 -1.15 -1.13
C ASP A 24 -11.91 0.07 -1.13
N LEU A 25 -10.93 0.07 -0.21
CA LEU A 25 -9.91 1.12 -0.17
C LEU A 25 -9.13 1.19 -1.48
N PHE A 26 -8.79 0.06 -2.11
CA PHE A 26 -8.08 0.07 -3.40
C PHE A 26 -8.94 0.66 -4.52
N LYS A 27 -10.25 0.39 -4.56
CA LYS A 27 -11.17 1.00 -5.53
C LYS A 27 -11.22 2.52 -5.40
N ARG A 28 -11.01 3.03 -4.19
CA ARG A 28 -11.07 4.46 -3.87
C ARG A 28 -9.72 5.16 -3.92
N LEU A 29 -8.63 4.43 -4.13
CA LEU A 29 -7.27 4.94 -4.01
C LEU A 29 -6.89 5.91 -5.14
N GLY A 30 -7.42 5.71 -6.34
CA GLY A 30 -7.09 6.50 -7.53
C GLY A 30 -6.39 5.65 -8.59
N LYS A 31 -5.44 6.22 -9.35
CA LYS A 31 -4.73 5.47 -10.41
C LYS A 31 -3.45 4.85 -9.88
N PHE A 32 -3.42 3.53 -9.78
CA PHE A 32 -2.25 2.76 -9.37
C PHE A 32 -2.20 1.43 -10.12
N THR A 33 -1.06 0.75 -10.05
CA THR A 33 -0.99 -0.69 -10.33
C THR A 33 -0.53 -1.42 -9.08
N SER A 34 -0.86 -2.70 -8.94
CA SER A 34 -0.51 -3.49 -7.76
C SER A 34 0.25 -4.75 -8.13
N GLY A 35 1.27 -5.08 -7.32
CA GLY A 35 1.88 -6.41 -7.29
C GLY A 35 1.43 -7.19 -6.07
N LYS A 36 2.07 -8.34 -5.78
CA LYS A 36 1.70 -9.22 -4.66
C LYS A 36 1.67 -8.52 -3.30
N SER A 37 2.52 -7.53 -3.07
CA SER A 37 2.60 -6.81 -1.80
C SER A 37 3.09 -5.38 -1.96
N CYS A 38 2.75 -4.78 -3.09
CA CYS A 38 3.23 -3.46 -3.45
C CYS A 38 2.20 -2.70 -4.27
N VAL A 39 2.20 -1.38 -4.10
CA VAL A 39 1.39 -0.42 -4.85
C VAL A 39 2.34 0.49 -5.61
N TYR A 40 2.16 0.57 -6.92
CA TYR A 40 2.94 1.39 -7.82
C TYR A 40 2.15 2.65 -8.16
N VAL A 41 2.75 3.79 -7.87
CA VAL A 41 2.17 5.12 -8.10
C VAL A 41 3.05 5.87 -9.08
N LYS A 42 2.51 6.23 -10.25
CA LYS A 42 3.23 7.05 -11.24
C LYS A 42 3.29 8.50 -10.80
N ASN A 43 2.15 9.08 -10.40
CA ASN A 43 2.04 10.44 -9.89
C ASN A 43 1.26 10.45 -8.58
N LEU A 44 1.76 11.17 -7.57
CA LEU A 44 1.04 11.32 -6.30
C LEU A 44 -0.28 12.09 -6.44
N ALA A 45 -0.39 12.99 -7.42
CA ALA A 45 -1.62 13.72 -7.71
C ALA A 45 -2.78 12.80 -8.14
N ASP A 46 -2.48 11.62 -8.68
CA ASP A 46 -3.48 10.62 -9.06
C ASP A 46 -3.96 9.77 -7.86
N ILE A 47 -3.41 9.98 -6.66
CA ILE A 47 -3.66 9.17 -5.46
C ILE A 47 -4.35 9.99 -4.38
N ARG A 48 -5.40 9.40 -3.80
CA ARG A 48 -6.05 9.93 -2.60
C ARG A 48 -5.25 9.54 -1.36
N LEU A 49 -4.38 10.44 -0.91
CA LEU A 49 -3.45 10.19 0.22
C LEU A 49 -4.13 9.65 1.48
N GLY A 50 -5.30 10.17 1.87
CA GLY A 50 -6.03 9.66 3.04
C GLY A 50 -6.56 8.23 2.89
N VAL A 51 -6.73 7.74 1.65
CA VAL A 51 -7.05 6.34 1.38
C VAL A 51 -5.77 5.48 1.45
N MET A 52 -4.66 6.00 0.90
CA MET A 52 -3.35 5.35 0.95
C MET A 52 -2.90 5.11 2.40
N GLU A 53 -3.07 6.11 3.26
CA GLU A 53 -2.78 6.02 4.70
C GLU A 53 -3.54 4.87 5.37
N LYS A 54 -4.85 4.73 5.07
CA LYS A 54 -5.67 3.63 5.61
C LYS A 54 -5.18 2.26 5.15
N ILE A 55 -4.76 2.14 3.89
CA ILE A 55 -4.19 0.91 3.34
C ILE A 55 -2.89 0.55 4.06
N ILE A 56 -1.99 1.52 4.22
CA ILE A 56 -0.73 1.34 4.93
C ILE A 56 -0.98 0.94 6.40
N ALA A 57 -1.91 1.61 7.08
CA ALA A 57 -2.27 1.31 8.46
C ALA A 57 -2.79 -0.13 8.62
N LYS A 58 -3.71 -0.57 7.74
CA LYS A 58 -4.19 -1.96 7.72
C LYS A 58 -3.04 -2.96 7.50
N SER A 59 -2.15 -2.68 6.56
CA SER A 59 -1.00 -3.55 6.30
C SER A 59 -0.06 -3.64 7.49
N VAL A 60 0.27 -2.53 8.14
CA VAL A 60 1.12 -2.51 9.34
C VAL A 60 0.44 -3.25 10.49
N ALA A 61 -0.87 -3.06 10.70
CA ALA A 61 -1.63 -3.78 11.72
C ALA A 61 -1.63 -5.30 11.46
N TYR A 62 -1.82 -5.73 10.21
CA TYR A 62 -1.71 -7.13 9.82
C TYR A 62 -0.32 -7.68 10.16
N MET A 63 0.75 -6.98 9.76
CA MET A 63 2.12 -7.43 10.04
C MET A 63 2.40 -7.56 11.53
N LYS A 64 1.95 -6.60 12.35
CA LYS A 64 2.10 -6.65 13.82
C LYS A 64 1.34 -7.83 14.44
N LYS A 65 0.17 -8.18 13.89
CA LYS A 65 -0.63 -9.31 14.36
C LYS A 65 0.00 -10.66 13.98
N THR A 66 0.46 -10.77 12.75
CA THR A 66 1.02 -12.02 12.18
C THR A 66 2.41 -12.31 12.72
N TYR A 67 3.24 -11.27 12.83
CA TYR A 67 4.61 -11.35 13.30
C TYR A 67 4.74 -10.51 14.57
N LYS A 68 4.40 -11.10 15.72
CA LYS A 68 4.80 -10.52 17.00
C LYS A 68 6.32 -10.56 17.07
N ALA A 69 6.94 -9.40 17.19
CA ALA A 69 8.33 -9.33 17.62
C ALA A 69 8.32 -9.64 19.12
N GLU A 70 9.00 -10.72 19.51
CA GLU A 70 9.47 -10.94 20.88
C GLU A 70 10.71 -10.09 21.14
#